data_AF-A0A3S4QXQ5-F1
#
_entry.id   AF-A0A3S4QXQ5-F1
#
_cell.length_a   1.000
_cell.length_b   1.000
_cell.length_c   1.000
_cell.angle_alpha   90.00
_cell.angle_beta   90.00
_cell.angle_gamma   90.00
#
_symmetry.space_group_name_H-M   'P 1'
#
loop_
_entity.id
_entity.type
_entity.pdbx_description
1 polymer ?
#
loop_
_entity_poly.entity_id
_entity_poly.type
_entity_poly.pdbx_seq_one_letter_code
_entity_poly.pdbx_strand_id
1 'polypeptide(L)' 'MKNLKKLKKGQLKHISGGTNLPETDFCMYYCNGTIVCATCSNDFKCPDTNSDM' A
#
# COMPACT_ATOMS: atom_id res chain seq x y z
N MET A 1 -8.82 -4.70 -28.66
CA MET A 1 -8.53 -5.19 -27.30
C MET A 1 -7.13 -5.81 -27.28
N LYS A 2 -6.18 -5.29 -26.49
CA LYS A 2 -4.84 -5.88 -26.40
C LYS A 2 -4.89 -7.11 -25.50
N ASN A 3 -4.51 -8.27 -26.02
CA ASN A 3 -4.32 -9.50 -25.24
C ASN A 3 -3.09 -9.33 -24.34
N LEU A 4 -3.28 -8.79 -23.14
CA LEU A 4 -2.23 -8.62 -22.16
C LEU A 4 -1.89 -9.98 -21.54
N LYS A 5 -0.69 -10.49 -21.81
CA LYS A 5 -0.21 -11.73 -21.20
C LYS A 5 -0.02 -11.52 -19.70
N LYS A 6 -0.58 -12.40 -18.87
CA LYS A 6 -0.30 -12.45 -17.42
C LYS A 6 1.19 -12.72 -17.21
N LEU A 7 1.83 -11.86 -16.42
CA LEU A 7 3.24 -12.02 -16.03
C LEU A 7 3.38 -13.09 -14.95
N LYS A 8 4.45 -13.88 -15.05
CA LYS A 8 4.80 -14.89 -14.02
C LYS A 8 5.44 -14.20 -12.81
N LYS A 9 5.40 -14.85 -11.64
CA LYS A 9 5.94 -14.31 -10.36
C LYS A 9 7.38 -13.82 -10.44
N GLY A 10 8.25 -14.54 -11.16
CA GLY A 10 9.63 -14.11 -11.38
C GLY A 10 9.72 -12.82 -12.18
N GLN A 11 8.88 -12.68 -13.22
CA GLN A 11 8.85 -11.49 -14.06
C GLN A 11 8.34 -10.26 -13.29
N LEU A 12 7.36 -10.43 -12.39
CA LEU A 12 6.87 -9.35 -11.52
C LEU A 12 7.97 -8.73 -10.66
N LYS A 13 8.91 -9.54 -10.15
CA LYS A 13 10.03 -9.07 -9.32
C LYS A 13 11.08 -8.27 -10.09
N HIS A 14 11.13 -8.45 -11.41
CA HIS A 14 12.11 -7.83 -12.30
C HIS A 14 11.49 -6.78 -13.21
N ILE A 15 10.26 -6.33 -12.94
CA ILE A 15 9.68 -5.20 -13.68
C ILE A 15 10.47 -3.96 -13.31
N SER A 16 11.26 -3.48 -14.25
CA SER A 16 11.94 -2.20 -14.18
C SER A 16 11.05 -1.11 -14.77
N GLY A 17 10.99 0.05 -14.11
CA GLY A 17 10.17 1.18 -14.53
C GLY A 17 8.86 1.27 -13.73
N GLY A 18 8.54 2.50 -13.36
CA GLY A 18 7.34 2.92 -12.65
C GLY A 18 7.21 4.43 -12.81
N THR A 19 6.00 4.95 -12.77
CA THR A 19 5.82 6.40 -12.66
C THR A 19 6.29 6.81 -11.27
N ASN A 20 6.98 7.95 -11.17
CA ASN A 20 7.11 8.63 -9.89
C ASN A 20 5.71 9.03 -9.46
N LEU A 21 5.02 8.15 -8.73
CA LEU A 21 3.89 8.59 -7.94
C LEU A 21 4.43 9.69 -7.03
N PRO A 22 3.72 10.81 -6.87
CA PRO A 22 4.13 11.81 -5.87
C PRO A 22 4.43 11.03 -4.59
N GLU A 23 5.63 11.26 -4.04
CA GLU A 23 6.03 10.72 -2.74
C GLU A 23 5.02 11.26 -1.74
N THR A 24 3.94 10.51 -1.59
CA THR A 24 2.99 10.73 -0.54
C THR A 24 3.63 9.93 0.56
N ASP A 25 4.15 10.62 1.57
CA ASP A 25 4.70 9.98 2.75
C ASP A 25 3.59 9.13 3.35
N PHE A 26 3.54 7.86 2.99
CA PHE A 26 2.61 6.89 3.54
C PHE A 26 3.36 6.10 4.60
N CYS A 27 2.92 6.23 5.84
CA CYS A 27 3.45 5.51 6.97
C CYS A 27 2.57 4.28 7.22
N MET A 28 3.23 3.19 7.56
CA MET A 28 2.57 1.96 8.00
C MET A 28 2.49 2.02 9.53
N TYR A 29 1.30 2.25 10.06
CA TYR A 29 1.06 2.29 11.50
C TYR A 29 0.55 0.93 11.98
N TYR A 30 1.07 0.49 13.11
CA TYR A 30 0.60 -0.72 13.76
C TYR A 30 -0.44 -0.38 14.83
N CYS A 31 -1.68 -0.79 14.58
CA CYS A 31 -2.85 -0.48 15.40
C CYS A 31 -3.50 -1.78 15.88
N ASN A 32 -3.32 -2.13 17.16
CA ASN A 32 -4.00 -3.26 17.81
C ASN A 32 -3.98 -4.57 17.00
N GLY A 33 -2.85 -4.90 16.35
CA GLY A 33 -2.73 -6.12 15.52
C GLY A 33 -2.87 -5.90 14.01
N THR A 34 -3.38 -4.74 13.58
CA THR A 34 -3.63 -4.41 12.17
C THR A 34 -2.62 -3.40 11.66
N ILE A 35 -2.15 -3.59 10.43
CA ILE A 35 -1.31 -2.60 9.72
C ILE A 35 -2.24 -1.65 8.95
N VAL A 36 -2.14 -0.36 9.26
CA VAL A 36 -2.89 0.72 8.59
C VAL A 36 -1.93 1.54 7.75
N CYS A 37 -2.25 1.71 6.46
CA CYS A 37 -1.51 2.59 5.55
C CYS A 37 -2.21 3.96 5.51
N ALA A 38 -1.53 5.00 5.97
CA ALA A 38 -2.06 6.36 6.01
C ALA A 38 -0.94 7.39 5.80
N THR A 39 -1.28 8.64 5.53
CA THR A 39 -0.29 9.72 5.42
C THR A 39 0.52 9.82 6.71
N CYS A 40 1.83 9.96 6.60
CA CYS A 40 2.75 10.19 7.70
C CYS A 40 2.35 11.49 8.41
N SER A 41 2.05 11.39 9.71
CA SER A 41 1.62 12.50 10.55
C SER A 41 1.97 12.18 11.99
N ASN A 42 2.52 13.15 12.70
CA ASN A 42 2.80 13.01 14.14
C ASN A 42 1.52 12.92 14.98
N ASP A 43 0.39 13.36 14.42
CA ASP A 43 -0.93 13.35 15.04
C ASP A 43 -1.76 12.13 14.61
N PHE A 44 -1.15 11.15 13.91
CA PHE A 44 -1.86 9.95 13.51
C PHE A 44 -2.39 9.22 14.76
N LYS A 45 -3.69 8.95 14.76
CA LYS A 45 -4.35 8.11 15.75
C LYS A 45 -4.87 6.88 15.05
N CYS A 46 -4.61 5.73 15.66
CA CYS A 46 -5.21 4.49 15.22
C CYS A 46 -6.74 4.68 15.20
N PRO A 47 -7.41 4.33 14.10
CA PRO A 47 -8.86 4.31 14.09
C PRO A 47 -9.31 3.34 15.17
N ASP A 48 -10.25 3.76 16.01
CA ASP A 48 -10.91 2.87 16.95
C ASP A 48 -11.63 1.82 16.12
N THR A 49 -11.04 0.64 16.04
CA THR A 49 -11.66 -0.53 15.41
C THR A 49 -12.81 -0.99 16.30
N ASN A 50 -13.91 -0.25 16.30
CA ASN A 50 -15.22 -0.87 16.29
C ASN A 50 -15.34 -1.50 14.91
N SER A 51 -14.94 -2.76 14.82
CA SER A 51 -15.19 -3.60 13.66
C SER A 51 -16.70 -3.72 13.46
N ASP A 52 -17.30 -2.77 12.75
CA ASP A 52 -18.56 -2.99 12.05
C ASP A 52 -18.24 -3.94 10.89
N MET A 53 -18.14 -5.22 11.23
CA MET A 53 -18.29 -6.35 10.31
C MET A 53 -19.78 -6.67 10.22
#